data_AF-A0A0A8Z7J9-F1
#
_entry.id   AF-A0A0A8Z7J9-F1
#
_cell.length_a   1.000
_cell.length_b   1.000
_cell.length_c   1.000
_cell.angle_alpha   90.00
_cell.angle_beta   90.00
_cell.angle_gamma   90.00
#
_symmetry.space_group_name_H-M   'P 1'
#
loop_
_entity.id
_entity.type
_entity.pdbx_description
1 polymer ?
#
loop_
_entity_poly.entity_id
_entity_poly.type
_entity_poly.pdbx_seq_one_letter_code
_entity_poly.pdbx_strand_id
1 'polypeptide(L)' 'MQFPVDLTETECKVCLLTIRDCLATKALFRSWRLDYIPYGEWEVGGCDWDVRYYPNHSDISKDWIAFSVCIDSQMVRE' A
#
# COMPACT_ATOMS: atom_id res chain seq x y z
N MET A 1 -6.16 21.70 1.86
CA MET A 1 -6.82 20.92 0.80
C MET A 1 -8.13 20.43 1.35
N GLN A 2 -9.24 20.84 0.76
CA GLN A 2 -10.59 20.43 1.16
C GLN A 2 -11.12 19.57 0.01
N PHE A 3 -11.40 18.30 0.28
CA PHE A 3 -11.89 17.36 -0.73
C PHE A 3 -13.35 17.70 -1.11
N PRO A 4 -13.77 17.48 -2.36
CA PRO A 4 -15.11 17.84 -2.81
C PRO A 4 -16.18 17.07 -2.02
N VAL A 5 -17.18 17.82 -1.56
CA VAL A 5 -18.37 17.33 -0.86
C VAL A 5 -19.37 16.82 -1.90
N ASP A 6 -19.08 15.66 -2.49
CA ASP A 6 -20.12 14.73 -2.95
C ASP A 6 -19.49 13.34 -3.19
N LEU A 7 -19.45 12.53 -2.14
CA LEU A 7 -18.99 11.13 -2.12
C LEU A 7 -20.15 10.20 -1.74
N THR A 8 -21.37 10.56 -2.12
CA THR A 8 -22.59 9.90 -1.62
C THR A 8 -22.86 8.50 -2.23
N GLU A 9 -22.02 7.99 -3.14
CA GLU A 9 -22.15 6.62 -3.70
C GLU A 9 -20.86 5.78 -3.73
N THR A 10 -19.77 6.23 -3.09
CA THR A 10 -18.60 5.36 -2.90
C THR A 10 -18.09 5.49 -1.47
N GLU A 11 -18.07 4.39 -0.72
CA GLU A 11 -17.43 4.33 0.59
C GLU A 11 -15.94 4.64 0.43
N CYS A 12 -15.58 5.93 0.47
CA CYS A 12 -14.20 6.35 0.43
C CYS A 12 -13.56 6.03 1.79
N LYS A 13 -12.85 4.89 1.88
CA LYS A 13 -12.01 4.57 3.04
C LYS A 13 -10.63 5.16 2.85
N VAL A 14 -10.25 6.05 3.77
CA VAL A 14 -8.91 6.65 3.81
C VAL A 14 -8.02 5.82 4.74
N CYS A 15 -6.95 5.24 4.19
CA CYS A 15 -5.93 4.55 4.97
C CYS A 15 -4.72 5.43 5.21
N LEU A 16 -4.41 5.66 6.49
CA LEU A 16 -3.22 6.39 6.91
C LEU A 16 -2.14 5.39 7.34
N LEU A 17 -1.01 5.42 6.63
CA LEU A 17 0.12 4.53 6.88
C LEU A 17 1.26 5.33 7.53
N THR A 18 1.82 4.79 8.61
CA THR A 18 3.00 5.38 9.26
C THR A 18 4.23 4.54 8.93
N ILE A 19 5.17 5.11 8.18
CA ILE A 19 6.50 4.51 8.01
C ILE A 19 7.38 4.96 9.18
N ARG A 20 7.71 4.04 10.08
CA ARG A 20 8.72 4.27 11.12
C ARG A 20 10.09 3.85 10.61
N ASP A 21 11.12 4.58 11.04
CA ASP A 21 12.53 4.24 10.82
C ASP A 21 12.89 3.91 9.36
N CYS A 22 12.45 4.78 8.43
CA CYS A 22 12.61 4.59 6.98
C CYS A 22 14.03 4.17 6.55
N LEU A 23 15.08 4.77 7.13
CA LEU A 23 16.47 4.42 6.81
C LEU A 23 16.83 2.99 7.22
N ALA A 24 16.40 2.55 8.41
CA ALA A 24 16.64 1.19 8.89
C ALA A 24 15.85 0.17 8.06
N THR A 25 14.60 0.48 7.74
CA THR A 25 13.73 -0.34 6.88
C THR A 25 14.33 -0.48 5.48
N LYS A 26 14.82 0.60 4.87
CA LYS A 26 15.54 0.55 3.58
C LYS A 26 16.81 -0.31 3.64
N ALA A 27 17.53 -0.31 4.76
CA ALA A 27 18.75 -1.11 4.92
C ALA A 27 18.44 -2.62 5.02
N LEU A 28 17.38 -2.99 5.74
CA LEU A 28 16.95 -4.38 5.91
C LEU A 28 16.51 -5.02 4.58
N PHE A 29 15.79 -4.25 3.76
CA PHE A 29 15.27 -4.69 2.45
C PHE A 29 16.30 -4.60 1.31
N ARG A 30 17.58 -4.33 1.62
CA ARG A 30 18.68 -4.48 0.66
C ARG A 30 19.23 -5.90 0.58
N SER A 31 18.96 -6.76 1.56
CA SER A 31 19.63 -8.06 1.71
C SER A 31 18.71 -9.28 1.76
N TRP A 32 17.39 -9.10 1.75
CA TRP A 32 16.41 -10.18 1.91
C TRP A 32 15.41 -10.30 0.75
N ARG A 33 14.81 -11.49 0.65
CA ARG A 33 13.91 -11.99 -0.41
C ARG A 33 12.47 -11.45 -0.38
N LEU A 34 12.21 -10.42 0.43
CA LEU A 34 10.89 -9.79 0.54
C LEU A 34 10.90 -8.49 -0.25
N ASP A 35 10.06 -8.41 -1.28
CA ASP A 35 10.02 -7.24 -2.16
C ASP A 35 9.26 -6.07 -1.49
N TYR A 36 8.32 -6.37 -0.58
CA TYR A 36 7.47 -5.37 0.07
C TYR A 36 7.09 -5.68 1.51
N ILE A 37 6.56 -4.67 2.18
CA ILE A 37 5.91 -4.70 3.50
C ILE A 37 4.41 -4.53 3.28
N PRO A 38 3.57 -5.52 3.65
CA PRO A 38 2.12 -5.36 3.62
C PRO A 38 1.68 -4.43 4.75
N TYR A 39 0.78 -3.50 4.46
CA TYR A 39 0.25 -2.56 5.44
C TYR A 39 -1.17 -2.87 5.91
N GLY A 40 -1.80 -3.91 5.35
CA GLY A 40 -3.11 -4.40 5.76
C GLY A 40 -3.98 -4.76 4.57
N GLU A 41 -5.09 -5.44 4.87
CA GLU A 41 -6.17 -5.72 3.93
C GLU A 41 -7.38 -4.85 4.29
N TRP A 42 -8.03 -4.29 3.30
CA TRP A 42 -9.19 -3.42 3.48
C TRP A 42 -10.32 -3.79 2.53
N GLU A 43 -11.46 -4.16 3.10
CA GLU A 43 -12.68 -4.36 2.33
C GLU A 43 -13.27 -2.99 1.94
N VAL A 44 -13.30 -2.66 0.65
CA VAL A 44 -13.89 -1.42 0.11
C VAL A 44 -14.63 -1.74 -1.18
N GLY A 45 -15.92 -1.41 -1.23
CA GLY A 45 -16.74 -1.65 -2.41
C GLY A 45 -16.88 -3.13 -2.79
N GLY A 46 -16.81 -4.04 -1.81
CA GLY A 46 -16.90 -5.50 -2.02
C GLY A 46 -15.63 -6.15 -2.55
N CYS A 47 -14.52 -5.42 -2.59
CA CYS A 47 -13.19 -5.93 -2.93
C CYS A 47 -12.27 -5.85 -1.72
N ASP A 48 -11.39 -6.83 -1.56
CA ASP A 48 -10.29 -6.78 -0.61
C ASP A 48 -9.08 -6.09 -1.25
N TRP A 49 -8.65 -5.00 -0.65
CA TRP A 49 -7.53 -4.19 -1.12
C TRP A 49 -6.31 -4.42 -0.22
N ASP A 50 -5.13 -4.58 -0.81
CA ASP A 50 -3.85 -4.66 -0.11
C ASP A 50 -2.95 -3.50 -0.53
N VAL A 51 -2.30 -2.86 0.46
CA VAL A 51 -1.33 -1.79 0.23
C VAL A 51 0.05 -2.30 0.57
N ARG A 52 0.93 -2.27 -0.43
CA ARG A 52 2.28 -2.79 -0.35
C ARG A 52 3.26 -1.65 -0.40
N TYR A 53 4.13 -1.57 0.59
CA TYR A 53 5.24 -0.62 0.61
C TYR A 53 6.52 -1.31 0.19
N TYR A 54 7.25 -0.74 -0.74
CA TYR A 54 8.52 -1.25 -1.26
C TYR A 54 9.62 -0.31 -0.78
N PRO A 55 10.34 -0.66 0.30
CA PRO A 55 11.43 0.19 0.80
C PRO A 55 12.57 0.31 -0.21
N ASN A 56 12.78 -0.74 -1.00
CA ASN A 56 13.84 -0.82 -1.99
C ASN A 56 13.34 -1.62 -3.21
N HIS A 57 12.79 -0.93 -4.20
CA HIS A 57 12.32 -1.54 -5.44
C HIS A 57 13.47 -1.56 -6.46
N SER A 58 13.74 -2.71 -7.09
CA SER A 58 14.90 -2.87 -8.02
C SER A 58 14.91 -1.84 -9.14
N ASP A 59 13.73 -1.47 -9.61
CA ASP A 59 13.54 -0.64 -10.79
C ASP A 59 13.49 0.87 -10.48
N ILE A 60 13.64 1.26 -9.21
CA ILE A 60 13.44 2.64 -8.76
C ILE A 60 14.72 3.14 -8.05
N SER A 61 15.07 4.41 -8.27
CA SER A 61 16.21 5.03 -7.57
C SER A 61 16.03 4.97 -6.03
N LYS A 62 17.16 4.82 -5.32
CA LYS A 62 17.24 4.71 -3.84
C LYS A 62 16.64 5.92 -3.11
N ASP A 63 16.47 7.04 -3.80
CA ASP A 63 15.92 8.29 -3.26
C ASP A 63 14.40 8.25 -3.11
N TRP A 64 13.73 7.33 -3.80
CA TRP A 64 12.28 7.23 -3.78
C TRP A 64 11.80 6.17 -2.79
N ILE A 65 10.52 6.27 -2.46
CA ILE A 65 9.74 5.24 -1.81
C ILE A 65 8.63 4.84 -2.79
N ALA A 66 8.31 3.55 -2.83
CA ALA A 66 7.30 3.04 -3.74
C ALA A 66 6.20 2.34 -2.97
N PHE A 67 4.98 2.51 -3.46
CA PHE A 67 3.79 1.84 -2.96
C PHE A 67 2.99 1.30 -4.13
N SER A 68 2.32 0.16 -3.92
CA SER A 68 1.27 -0.31 -4.80
C SER A 68 0.01 -0.56 -4.01
N VAL A 69 -1.12 -0.37 -4.68
CA VAL A 69 -2.45 -0.72 -4.19
C VAL A 69 -2.94 -1.82 -5.11
N CYS A 70 -3.20 -2.99 -4.54
CA CYS A 70 -3.61 -4.18 -5.26
C CYS A 70 -4.99 -4.61 -4.77
N ILE A 71 -5.80 -5.16 -5.66
CA ILE A 71 -7.00 -5.90 -5.26
C ILE A 71 -6.58 -7.36 -5.12
N ASP A 72 -6.92 -8.00 -3.99
CA ASP A 72 -6.77 -9.44 -3.85
C ASP A 72 -7.87 -10.13 -4.65
N SER A 73 -7.49 -10.68 -5.80
CA SER A 73 -8.40 -11.36 -6.72
C SER A 73 -8.78 -12.77 -6.25
N GLN A 74 -8.30 -13.24 -5.10
CA GLN A 74 -8.64 -14.57 -4.58
C GLN A 74 -10.05 -14.68 -3.97
N MET A 75 -10.80 -13.57 -3.82
CA MET A 75 -12.17 -13.59 -3.31
C MET A 75 -13.20 -13.02 -4.30
N VAL A 76 -13.15 -13.40 -5.58
CA VAL A 76 -14.39 -13.42 -6.38
C VAL A 76 -15.21 -14.59 -5.84
N ARG A 77 -16.03 -14.33 -4.82
CA ARG A 77 -17.04 -15.30 -4.38
C ARG A 77 -18.09 -15.40 -5.49
N GLU A 78 -18.06 -16.52 -6.20
CA GLU A 78 -19.10 -16.96 -7.16
C GLU A 78 -20.50 -16.98 -6.53
#